data_AF-A0A531M5J7-F1
#
_entry.id   AF-A0A531M5J7-F1
#
_cell.length_a   1.000
_cell.length_b   1.000
_cell.length_c   1.000
_cell.angle_alpha   90.00
_cell.angle_beta   90.00
_cell.angle_gamma   90.00
#
_symmetry.space_group_name_H-M   'P 1'
#
loop_
_entity.id
_entity.type
_entity.pdbx_description
1 polymer ?
#
loop_
_entity_poly.entity_id
_entity_poly.type
_entity_poly.pdbx_seq_one_letter_code
_entity_poly.pdbx_strand_id
1 'polypeptide(L)'
;TFAIMYEIGIDLQRISLGALIIALGLLVDDAMIAVEMMVARLEVGDNLRKAATYVYTSTAFPMLTGTLVTVAGFIPIGLNNSAAGEYTFTLFVVIAVSLLVSWIVAVLFAPLLGVTILPATMKAKHHDQPGRFTSLFRRVLVLSVRRHWLTIIATVLLFAASIAGFG
;
A
#
# COMPACT_ATOMS: atom_id res chain seq x y z
N THR A 1 9.05 13.32 -8.38
CA THR A 1 10.27 12.75 -7.75
C THR A 1 11.52 13.29 -8.41
N PHE A 2 11.74 13.10 -9.71
CA PHE A 2 12.91 13.63 -10.43
C PHE A 2 13.16 15.14 -10.25
N ALA A 3 12.10 15.97 -10.34
CA ALA A 3 12.22 17.41 -10.09
C ALA A 3 12.73 17.71 -8.67
N ILE A 4 12.26 16.97 -7.66
CA ILE A 4 12.69 17.15 -6.26
C ILE A 4 14.12 16.63 -6.07
N MET A 5 14.50 15.54 -6.75
CA MET A 5 15.89 15.06 -6.73
C MET A 5 16.86 16.09 -7.32
N TYR A 6 16.45 16.78 -8.39
CA TYR A 6 17.24 17.86 -8.99
C TYR A 6 17.44 19.04 -8.03
N GLU A 7 16.37 19.49 -7.36
CA GLU A 7 16.45 20.58 -6.37
C GLU A 7 17.30 20.21 -5.15
N ILE A 8 17.30 18.95 -4.72
CA ILE A 8 18.07 18.46 -3.56
C ILE A 8 19.52 18.07 -3.97
N GLY A 9 19.85 18.08 -5.27
CA GLY A 9 21.18 17.71 -5.76
C GLY A 9 21.48 16.21 -5.68
N ILE A 10 20.46 15.35 -5.74
CA ILE A 10 20.61 13.90 -5.68
C ILE A 10 20.82 13.34 -7.09
N ASP A 11 21.99 12.76 -7.33
CA ASP A 11 22.33 12.14 -8.61
C ASP A 11 21.59 10.81 -8.87
N LEU A 12 21.41 10.50 -10.16
CA LEU A 12 20.92 9.21 -10.64
C LEU A 12 22.04 8.17 -10.65
N GLN A 13 22.29 7.60 -9.47
CA GLN A 13 23.22 6.50 -9.22
C GLN A 13 22.46 5.18 -9.03
N ARG A 14 23.18 4.05 -9.04
CA ARG A 14 22.60 2.71 -8.89
C ARG A 14 21.65 2.59 -7.68
N ILE A 15 21.96 3.27 -6.58
CA ILE A 15 21.20 3.20 -5.34
C ILE A 15 19.92 4.04 -5.42
N SER A 16 19.96 5.23 -6.02
CA SER A 16 18.75 6.04 -6.25
C SER A 16 17.83 5.42 -7.31
N LEU A 17 18.39 4.75 -8.32
CA LEU A 17 17.62 3.93 -9.26
C LEU A 17 16.95 2.74 -8.57
N GLY A 18 17.67 2.03 -7.70
CA GLY A 18 17.09 0.96 -6.87
C GLY A 18 15.95 1.45 -5.97
N ALA A 19 16.14 2.62 -5.35
CA ALA A 19 15.12 3.27 -4.53
C ALA A 19 13.87 3.64 -5.36
N LEU A 20 14.03 4.13 -6.59
CA LEU A 20 12.92 4.40 -7.51
C LEU A 20 12.15 3.13 -7.91
N ILE A 21 12.83 2.01 -8.12
CA ILE A 21 12.17 0.72 -8.44
C ILE A 21 11.30 0.25 -7.26
N ILE A 22 11.84 0.30 -6.03
CA ILE A 22 11.09 -0.05 -4.82
C ILE A 22 9.90 0.90 -4.65
N ALA A 23 10.15 2.21 -4.79
CA ALA A 23 9.12 3.22 -4.67
C ALA A 23 8.03 3.07 -5.72
N LEU A 24 8.33 2.63 -6.95
CA LEU A 24 7.34 2.37 -7.98
C LEU A 24 6.36 1.27 -7.57
N GLY A 25 6.87 0.19 -6.97
CA GLY A 25 6.02 -0.89 -6.47
C GLY A 25 5.03 -0.42 -5.39
N LEU A 26 5.48 0.46 -4.51
CA LEU A 26 4.64 1.05 -3.46
C LEU A 26 3.75 2.19 -3.97
N LEU A 27 4.18 2.93 -5.00
CA LEU A 27 3.43 4.04 -5.59
C LEU A 27 2.17 3.57 -6.31
N VAL A 28 2.25 2.42 -6.98
CA VAL A 28 1.08 1.85 -7.67
C VAL A 28 0.05 1.33 -6.67
N ASP A 29 0.44 1.00 -5.45
CA ASP A 29 -0.44 0.49 -4.40
C ASP A 29 -1.52 1.51 -4.01
N ASP A 30 -1.13 2.76 -3.76
CA ASP A 30 -2.09 3.83 -3.43
C ASP A 30 -3.12 4.03 -4.55
N ALA A 31 -2.66 4.12 -5.80
CA ALA A 31 -3.53 4.31 -6.95
C ALA A 31 -4.47 3.10 -7.15
N MET A 32 -3.96 1.89 -6.97
CA MET A 32 -4.75 0.65 -7.06
C MET A 32 -5.84 0.61 -6.00
N ILE A 33 -5.52 0.89 -4.73
CA ILE A 33 -6.50 0.91 -3.62
C ILE A 33 -7.59 1.94 -3.89
N ALA A 34 -7.24 3.14 -4.39
CA ALA A 34 -8.23 4.14 -4.75
C ALA A 34 -9.20 3.63 -5.82
N VAL A 35 -8.69 2.99 -6.88
CA VAL A 35 -9.51 2.42 -7.95
C VAL A 35 -10.35 1.24 -7.45
N GLU A 36 -9.78 0.33 -6.68
CA GLU A 36 -10.48 -0.83 -6.11
C GLU A 36 -11.66 -0.39 -5.23
N MET A 37 -11.45 0.63 -4.39
CA MET A 37 -12.51 1.18 -3.55
C MET A 37 -13.61 1.88 -4.36
N MET A 38 -13.27 2.58 -5.46
CA MET A 38 -14.29 3.12 -6.37
C MET A 38 -15.11 2.00 -7.00
N VAL A 39 -14.46 0.96 -7.50
CA VAL A 39 -15.11 -0.20 -8.12
C VAL A 39 -16.00 -0.92 -7.10
N ALA A 40 -15.51 -1.18 -5.89
CA ALA A 40 -16.28 -1.82 -4.83
C ALA A 40 -17.54 -1.00 -4.46
N ARG A 41 -17.45 0.34 -4.39
CA ARG A 41 -18.63 1.20 -4.18
C ARG A 41 -19.61 1.13 -5.35
N LEU A 42 -19.11 1.13 -6.58
CA LEU A 42 -19.94 0.99 -7.79
C LEU A 42 -20.66 -0.37 -7.83
N GLU A 43 -20.00 -1.46 -7.41
CA GLU A 43 -20.61 -2.80 -7.32
C GLU A 43 -21.71 -2.89 -6.26
N VAL A 44 -21.59 -2.12 -5.17
CA VAL A 44 -22.65 -1.98 -4.15
C VAL A 44 -23.83 -1.11 -4.65
N GLY A 45 -23.71 -0.51 -5.84
CA GLY A 45 -24.77 0.24 -6.51
C GLY A 45 -24.71 1.76 -6.30
N ASP A 46 -23.60 2.30 -5.80
CA ASP A 46 -23.43 3.75 -5.76
C ASP A 46 -23.27 4.34 -7.16
N ASN A 47 -23.68 5.60 -7.31
CA ASN A 47 -23.35 6.38 -8.49
C ASN A 47 -21.87 6.80 -8.46
N LEU A 48 -21.31 7.05 -9.64
CA LEU A 48 -19.89 7.25 -9.87
C LEU A 48 -19.32 8.48 -9.13
N ARG A 49 -20.11 9.56 -9.04
CA ARG A 49 -19.76 10.73 -8.21
C ARG A 49 -19.66 10.38 -6.73
N LYS A 50 -20.58 9.55 -6.23
CA LYS A 50 -20.61 9.14 -4.82
C LYS A 50 -19.44 8.21 -4.50
N ALA A 51 -19.10 7.30 -5.42
CA ALA A 51 -17.90 6.47 -5.32
C ALA A 51 -16.61 7.31 -5.29
N ALA A 52 -16.49 8.32 -6.15
CA ALA A 52 -15.35 9.25 -6.17
C ALA A 52 -15.23 10.06 -4.86
N THR A 53 -16.34 10.59 -4.34
CA THR A 53 -16.36 11.30 -3.05
C THR A 53 -16.04 10.37 -1.88
N TYR A 54 -16.46 9.11 -1.94
CA TYR A 54 -16.18 8.11 -0.90
C TYR A 54 -14.68 7.86 -0.74
N VAL A 55 -13.95 7.70 -1.85
CA VAL A 55 -12.49 7.51 -1.80
C VAL A 55 -11.79 8.68 -1.11
N TYR A 56 -12.20 9.90 -1.42
CA TYR A 56 -11.62 11.09 -0.77
C TYR A 56 -11.94 11.15 0.73
N THR A 57 -13.20 10.91 1.10
CA THR A 57 -13.66 11.10 2.50
C THR A 57 -13.29 9.95 3.43
N SER A 58 -13.25 8.71 2.92
CA SER A 58 -13.11 7.51 3.74
C SER A 58 -11.76 6.82 3.57
N THR A 59 -11.13 6.91 2.40
CA THR A 59 -9.89 6.16 2.10
C THR A 59 -8.64 7.04 2.13
N ALA A 60 -8.75 8.34 1.83
CA ALA A 60 -7.58 9.23 1.72
C ALA A 60 -6.75 9.32 3.02
N PHE A 61 -7.39 9.42 4.18
CA PHE A 61 -6.69 9.46 5.47
C PHE A 61 -6.02 8.13 5.82
N PRO A 62 -6.70 6.96 5.73
CA PRO A 62 -6.04 5.66 5.88
C PRO A 62 -4.81 5.48 4.98
N MET A 63 -4.91 5.88 3.70
CA MET A 63 -3.77 5.79 2.76
C MET A 63 -2.62 6.70 3.20
N LEU A 64 -2.90 7.93 3.64
CA LEU A 64 -1.87 8.83 4.17
C LEU A 64 -1.18 8.23 5.39
N THR A 65 -1.95 7.64 6.31
CA THR A 65 -1.34 7.03 7.49
C THR A 65 -0.47 5.82 7.12
N GLY A 66 -0.88 5.01 6.15
CA GLY A 66 -0.08 3.88 5.65
C GLY A 66 1.22 4.33 4.99
N THR A 67 1.18 5.36 4.15
CA THR A 67 2.39 5.92 3.53
C THR A 67 3.32 6.54 4.57
N LEU A 68 2.80 7.29 5.55
CA LEU A 68 3.59 7.86 6.64
C LEU A 68 4.24 6.77 7.53
N VAL A 69 3.53 5.69 7.85
CA VAL A 69 4.10 4.55 8.58
C VAL A 69 5.22 3.90 7.79
N THR A 70 5.04 3.76 6.48
CA THR A 70 6.07 3.22 5.59
C THR A 70 7.30 4.11 5.60
N VAL A 71 7.14 5.43 5.42
CA VAL A 71 8.23 6.41 5.51
C VAL A 71 8.91 6.36 6.88
N ALA A 72 8.14 6.25 7.97
CA ALA A 72 8.66 6.15 9.33
C ALA A 72 9.54 4.91 9.53
N GLY A 73 9.19 3.77 8.91
CA GLY A 73 10.01 2.56 8.91
C GLY A 73 11.37 2.75 8.22
N PHE A 74 11.49 3.69 7.28
CA PHE A 74 12.74 4.02 6.61
C PHE A 74 13.53 5.16 7.29
N ILE A 75 12.98 5.87 8.28
CA ILE A 75 13.69 6.95 9.01
C ILE A 75 15.03 6.48 9.60
N PRO A 76 15.13 5.33 10.29
CA PRO A 76 16.38 4.90 10.91
C PRO A 76 17.52 4.72 9.88
N ILE A 77 17.17 4.36 8.65
CA ILE A 77 18.10 4.13 7.54
C ILE A 77 18.69 5.47 7.05
N GLY A 78 17.90 6.54 7.08
CA GLY A 78 18.33 7.89 6.68
C GLY A 78 19.15 8.64 7.74
N LEU A 79 19.07 8.26 9.02
CA LEU A 79 19.80 8.91 10.13
C LEU A 79 21.17 8.29 10.45
N ASN A 80 21.62 7.31 9.66
CA ASN A 80 22.91 6.68 9.88
C ASN A 80 24.05 7.57 9.35
N ASN A 81 24.97 7.99 10.22
CA ASN A 81 26.09 8.88 9.90
C ASN A 81 27.36 8.16 9.38
N SER A 82 27.26 6.91 8.93
CA SER A 82 28.40 6.16 8.40
C SER A 82 28.70 6.51 6.93
N ALA A 83 29.81 6.03 6.36
CA ALA A 83 30.04 6.13 4.90
C ALA A 83 28.97 5.40 4.06
N ALA A 84 28.33 4.37 4.63
CA ALA A 84 27.12 3.76 4.07
C ALA A 84 25.88 4.68 4.18
N GLY A 85 25.92 5.66 5.08
CA GLY A 85 24.89 6.64 5.41
C GLY A 85 24.52 7.57 4.26
N GLU A 86 25.51 8.01 3.47
CA GLU A 86 25.27 8.89 2.31
C GLU A 86 24.40 8.19 1.25
N TYR A 87 24.64 6.90 1.05
CA TYR A 87 23.85 6.05 0.15
C TYR A 87 22.46 5.74 0.71
N THR A 88 22.37 5.45 2.01
CA THR A 88 21.08 5.15 2.66
C THR A 88 20.21 6.39 2.81
N PHE A 89 20.79 7.56 2.97
CA PHE A 89 20.10 8.84 2.96
C PHE A 89 19.45 9.12 1.61
N THR A 90 20.21 8.93 0.53
CA THR A 90 19.69 9.05 -0.85
C THR A 90 18.49 8.12 -1.08
N LEU A 91 18.56 6.88 -0.61
CA LEU A 91 17.46 5.92 -0.70
C LEU A 91 16.24 6.40 0.08
N PHE A 92 16.42 6.83 1.33
CA PHE A 92 15.34 7.31 2.20
C PHE A 92 14.60 8.49 1.56
N VAL A 93 15.32 9.52 1.12
CA VAL A 93 14.72 10.73 0.54
C VAL A 93 13.93 10.39 -0.72
N VAL A 94 14.48 9.56 -1.61
CA VAL A 94 13.80 9.17 -2.85
C VAL A 94 12.51 8.40 -2.54
N ILE A 95 12.53 7.44 -1.63
CA ILE A 95 11.33 6.68 -1.25
C ILE A 95 10.30 7.61 -0.60
N ALA A 96 10.71 8.41 0.39
CA ALA A 96 9.81 9.29 1.13
C ALA A 96 9.09 10.28 0.20
N VAL A 97 9.85 10.95 -0.67
CA VAL A 97 9.29 11.88 -1.65
C VAL A 97 8.38 11.15 -2.65
N SER A 98 8.76 9.95 -3.10
CA SER A 98 7.96 9.18 -4.05
C SER A 98 6.62 8.76 -3.47
N LEU A 99 6.59 8.29 -2.21
CA LEU A 99 5.37 7.89 -1.52
C LEU A 99 4.46 9.10 -1.23
N LEU A 100 5.01 10.23 -0.81
CA LEU A 100 4.22 11.43 -0.57
C LEU A 100 3.60 11.97 -1.86
N VAL A 101 4.37 12.01 -2.95
CA VAL A 101 3.85 12.42 -4.26
C VAL A 101 2.83 11.40 -4.78
N SER A 102 3.08 10.10 -4.60
CA SER A 102 2.13 9.02 -4.93
C SER A 102 0.77 9.27 -4.30
N TRP A 103 0.75 9.47 -2.98
CA TRP A 103 -0.50 9.68 -2.24
C TRP A 103 -1.27 10.90 -2.75
N ILE A 104 -0.58 12.04 -2.98
CA ILE A 104 -1.21 13.24 -3.54
C ILE A 104 -1.84 12.93 -4.92
N VAL A 105 -1.08 12.23 -5.78
CA VAL A 105 -1.57 11.88 -7.12
C VAL A 105 -2.74 10.90 -7.03
N ALA A 106 -2.69 9.90 -6.17
CA ALA A 106 -3.76 8.93 -5.99
C ALA A 106 -5.05 9.60 -5.49
N VAL A 107 -4.97 10.46 -4.48
CA VAL A 107 -6.15 11.13 -3.91
C VAL A 107 -6.78 12.14 -4.88
N LEU A 108 -5.97 12.82 -5.70
CA LEU A 108 -6.48 13.84 -6.63
C LEU A 108 -6.86 13.28 -8.00
N PHE A 109 -5.98 12.48 -8.61
CA PHE A 109 -6.17 12.01 -9.98
C PHE A 109 -6.95 10.71 -10.07
N ALA A 110 -6.85 9.79 -9.10
CA ALA A 110 -7.57 8.52 -9.22
C ALA A 110 -9.10 8.71 -9.22
N PRO A 111 -9.71 9.57 -8.37
CA PRO A 111 -11.15 9.86 -8.47
C PRO A 111 -11.53 10.54 -9.78
N LEU A 112 -10.69 11.46 -10.27
CA LEU A 112 -10.93 12.18 -11.51
C LEU A 112 -10.90 11.24 -12.72
N LEU A 113 -9.87 10.41 -12.83
CA LEU A 113 -9.71 9.41 -13.88
C LEU A 113 -10.75 8.30 -13.76
N GLY A 114 -11.10 7.91 -12.55
CA GLY A 114 -12.20 6.99 -12.31
C GLY A 114 -13.50 7.54 -12.89
N VAL A 115 -13.78 8.84 -12.73
CA VAL A 115 -14.99 9.47 -13.30
C VAL A 115 -15.04 9.51 -14.81
N THR A 116 -13.89 9.63 -15.47
CA THR A 116 -13.84 9.69 -16.93
C THR A 116 -13.77 8.32 -17.60
N ILE A 117 -13.19 7.31 -16.93
CA ILE A 117 -12.90 5.99 -17.52
C ILE A 117 -13.89 4.91 -17.06
N LEU A 118 -14.39 4.95 -15.81
CA LEU A 118 -15.26 3.89 -15.30
C LEU A 118 -16.68 3.97 -15.91
N PRO A 119 -17.35 2.81 -16.12
CA PRO A 119 -18.73 2.79 -16.57
C PRO A 119 -19.67 3.35 -15.50
N ALA A 120 -20.69 4.10 -15.94
CA ALA A 120 -21.63 4.83 -15.07
C ALA A 120 -22.29 3.97 -13.98
N THR A 121 -22.47 2.67 -14.23
CA THR A 121 -22.94 1.69 -13.25
C THR A 121 -22.25 0.36 -13.52
N MET A 122 -21.85 -0.35 -12.46
CA MET A 122 -21.53 -1.77 -12.55
C MET A 122 -22.73 -2.54 -12.00
N LYS A 123 -23.27 -3.48 -12.77
CA LYS A 123 -24.27 -4.41 -12.22
C LYS A 123 -23.59 -5.16 -11.09
N ALA A 124 -24.18 -5.12 -9.89
CA ALA A 124 -23.76 -5.96 -8.78
C ALA A 124 -23.70 -7.41 -9.27
N LYS A 125 -22.48 -7.92 -9.49
CA LYS A 125 -22.29 -9.37 -9.60
C LYS A 125 -22.47 -9.89 -8.19
N HIS A 126 -23.72 -10.15 -7.80
CA HIS A 126 -23.97 -11.07 -6.70
C HIS A 126 -23.38 -12.43 -7.12
N HIS A 127 -22.11 -12.65 -6.77
CA HIS A 127 -21.54 -13.98 -6.71
C HIS A 127 -22.25 -14.71 -5.57
N ASP A 128 -23.45 -15.22 -5.86
CA ASP A 128 -24.29 -16.01 -4.94
C ASP A 128 -23.66 -17.36 -4.56
N GLN A 129 -22.46 -17.65 -5.06
CA GLN A 129 -21.69 -18.81 -4.64
C GLN A 129 -20.28 -18.37 -4.22
N PRO A 130 -19.90 -18.52 -2.94
CA PRO A 130 -18.52 -18.32 -2.54
C PRO A 130 -17.67 -19.32 -3.32
N GLY A 131 -16.82 -18.82 -4.22
CA GLY A 131 -15.88 -19.66 -4.97
C GLY A 131 -15.10 -20.57 -4.02
N ARG A 132 -14.66 -21.74 -4.51
CA ARG A 132 -13.99 -22.77 -3.70
C ARG A 132 -12.85 -22.22 -2.80
N PHE A 133 -12.16 -21.17 -3.25
CA PHE A 133 -11.17 -20.45 -2.45
C PHE A 133 -11.75 -19.66 -1.28
N THR A 134 -12.83 -18.91 -1.48
CA THR A 134 -13.49 -18.14 -0.40
C THR A 134 -14.09 -19.06 0.67
N SER A 135 -14.64 -20.22 0.29
CA SER A 135 -15.16 -21.19 1.26
C SER A 135 -14.05 -21.92 2.03
N LEU A 136 -12.91 -22.21 1.38
CA LEU A 136 -11.70 -22.70 2.05
C LEU A 136 -11.15 -21.68 3.03
N PHE A 137 -10.99 -20.42 2.60
CA PHE A 137 -10.51 -19.32 3.44
C PHE A 137 -11.40 -19.13 4.67
N ARG A 138 -12.73 -19.14 4.47
CA ARG A 138 -13.70 -19.07 5.57
C ARG A 138 -13.53 -20.23 6.56
N ARG A 139 -13.28 -21.45 6.07
CA ARG A 139 -13.08 -22.63 6.93
C ARG A 139 -11.81 -22.51 7.77
N VAL A 140 -10.71 -22.06 7.17
CA VAL A 140 -9.45 -21.82 7.88
C VAL A 140 -9.62 -20.70 8.91
N LEU A 141 -10.25 -19.58 8.53
CA LEU A 141 -10.54 -18.47 9.44
C LEU A 141 -11.33 -18.92 10.68
N VAL A 142 -12.43 -19.66 10.47
CA VAL A 142 -13.27 -20.13 11.57
C VAL A 142 -12.50 -21.12 12.46
N LEU A 143 -11.66 -21.98 11.88
CA LEU A 143 -10.81 -22.88 12.65
C LEU A 143 -9.79 -22.11 13.50
N SER A 144 -9.14 -21.11 12.91
CA SER A 144 -8.16 -20.24 13.57
C SER A 144 -8.78 -19.48 14.75
N VAL A 145 -9.99 -18.92 14.58
CA VAL A 145 -10.69 -18.21 15.66
C VAL A 145 -11.19 -19.17 16.74
N ARG A 146 -11.77 -20.33 16.36
CA ARG A 146 -12.28 -21.31 17.34
C ARG A 146 -11.17 -21.96 18.16
N ARG A 147 -9.97 -22.11 17.61
CA ARG A 147 -8.79 -22.67 18.29
C ARG A 147 -7.69 -21.63 18.46
N HIS A 148 -8.03 -20.47 19.04
CA HIS A 148 -7.08 -19.37 19.24
C HIS A 148 -5.80 -19.77 20.00
N TRP A 149 -5.86 -20.77 20.89
CA TRP A 149 -4.65 -21.30 21.54
C TRP A 149 -3.67 -21.97 20.56
N LEU A 150 -4.16 -22.69 19.55
CA LEU A 150 -3.29 -23.27 18.53
C LEU A 150 -2.63 -22.20 17.67
N THR A 151 -3.35 -21.13 17.33
CA THR A 151 -2.77 -20.02 16.55
C THR A 151 -1.71 -19.30 17.37
N ILE A 152 -1.96 -19.02 18.65
CA ILE A 152 -0.96 -18.41 19.54
C ILE A 152 0.30 -19.29 19.65
N ILE A 153 0.15 -20.59 19.94
CA ILE A 153 1.29 -21.51 20.06
C ILE A 153 2.06 -21.59 18.73
N ALA A 154 1.36 -21.68 17.61
CA ALA A 154 1.99 -21.70 16.29
C ALA A 154 2.78 -20.41 16.00
N THR A 155 2.23 -19.24 16.32
CA THR A 155 2.94 -17.96 16.17
C THR A 155 4.18 -17.89 17.06
N VAL A 156 4.08 -18.31 18.33
CA VAL A 156 5.23 -18.33 19.25
C VAL A 156 6.31 -19.30 18.76
N LEU A 157 5.93 -20.50 18.30
CA LEU A 157 6.88 -21.47 17.75
C LEU A 157 7.57 -20.96 16.49
N LEU A 158 6.82 -20.35 15.55
CA LEU A 158 7.41 -19.76 14.35
C LEU A 158 8.36 -18.61 14.68
N PHE A 159 8.00 -17.78 15.66
CA PHE A 159 8.87 -16.70 16.13
C PHE A 159 10.15 -17.24 16.77
N ALA A 160 10.05 -18.24 17.65
CA ALA A 160 11.20 -18.90 18.26
C ALA A 160 12.09 -19.59 17.20
N ALA A 161 11.49 -20.24 16.21
CA ALA A 161 12.21 -20.84 15.08
C ALA A 161 12.93 -19.78 14.24
N SER A 162 12.30 -18.62 14.00
CA SER A 162 12.94 -17.49 13.30
C SER A 162 14.14 -16.96 14.07
N ILE A 163 14.06 -16.87 15.41
CA ILE A 163 15.18 -16.45 16.25
C ILE A 163 16.31 -17.49 16.17
N ALA A 164 15.98 -18.77 16.31
CA ALA A 164 16.95 -19.85 16.25
C ALA A 164 17.63 -20.00 14.88
N GLY A 165 16.96 -19.60 13.79
CA GLY A 165 17.56 -19.59 12.45
C GLY A 165 18.36 -18.32 12.11
N PHE A 166 18.24 -17.26 12.91
CA PHE A 166 18.98 -16.01 12.72
C PHE A 166 20.30 -15.96 13.52
N GLY A 167 20.43 -16.80 14.56
CA GLY A 167 21.65 -16.99 15.34
C GLY A 167 22.53 -18.11 14.78
#